data_AF-B4FLY9-F1
#
_entry.id   AF-B4FLY9-F1
#
_cell.length_a   1.000
_cell.length_b   1.000
_cell.length_c   1.000
_cell.angle_alpha   90.00
_cell.angle_beta   90.00
_cell.angle_gamma   90.00
#
_symmetry.space_group_name_H-M   'P 1'
#
loop_
_entity.id
_entity.type
_entity.pdbx_description
1 polymer ?
#
loop_
_entity_poly.entity_id
_entity_poly.type
_entity_poly.pdbx_seq_one_letter_code
_entity_poly.pdbx_strand_id
1 'polypeptide(L)'
;MAHRSHVDSSVELIGSLLFGSEDGPRVLKAVRAPGEPLVDDWSCLKSIVRTFEARCGSLAQYGMKHMRSFANMCNAGILPEAVSKVAAQACSSIPSNPWSSIHKGFSA
;
A
#
# COMPACT_ATOMS: atom_id res chain seq x y z
N MET A 1 -0.48 -18.17 -5.49
CA MET A 1 -1.46 -17.70 -4.48
C MET A 1 -0.82 -16.99 -3.31
N ALA A 2 0.24 -17.53 -2.69
CA ALA A 2 0.90 -16.93 -1.51
C ALA A 2 1.21 -15.42 -1.63
N HIS A 3 1.83 -14.99 -2.73
CA HIS A 3 2.12 -13.58 -2.97
C HIS A 3 0.87 -12.69 -2.98
N ARG A 4 -0.21 -13.14 -3.65
CA ARG A 4 -1.47 -12.37 -3.72
C ARG A 4 -2.09 -12.21 -2.34
N SER A 5 -2.14 -13.30 -1.57
CA SER A 5 -2.64 -13.30 -0.20
C SER A 5 -1.83 -12.37 0.70
N HIS A 6 -0.50 -12.42 0.60
CA HIS A 6 0.40 -11.55 1.36
C HIS A 6 0.17 -10.07 1.05
N VAL A 7 0.09 -9.71 -0.23
CA VAL A 7 -0.13 -8.30 -0.63
C VAL A 7 -1.49 -7.81 -0.15
N ASP A 8 -2.56 -8.61 -0.35
CA ASP A 8 -3.91 -8.26 0.10
C ASP A 8 -3.96 -8.07 1.62
N SER A 9 -3.47 -9.04 2.40
CA SER A 9 -3.51 -8.95 3.87
C SER A 9 -2.62 -7.83 4.43
N SER A 10 -1.47 -7.57 3.80
CA SER A 10 -0.56 -6.49 4.22
C SER A 10 -1.20 -5.12 4.02
N VAL A 11 -1.86 -4.87 2.88
CA VAL A 11 -2.55 -3.60 2.62
C VAL A 11 -3.72 -3.40 3.57
N GLU A 12 -4.52 -4.44 3.80
CA GLU A 12 -5.65 -4.39 4.74
C GLU A 12 -5.21 -4.12 6.18
N LEU A 13 -4.14 -4.79 6.63
CA LEU A 13 -3.59 -4.58 7.97
C LEU A 13 -2.99 -3.18 8.13
N ILE A 14 -2.25 -2.68 7.13
CA ILE A 14 -1.73 -1.30 7.14
C ILE A 14 -2.87 -0.29 7.25
N GLY A 15 -3.95 -0.45 6.46
CA GLY A 15 -5.12 0.44 6.58
C GLY A 15 -5.76 0.39 7.95
N SER A 16 -5.89 -0.81 8.53
CA SER A 16 -6.45 -1.00 9.87
C SER A 16 -5.58 -0.36 10.96
N LEU A 17 -4.25 -0.42 10.81
CA LEU A 17 -3.30 0.21 11.76
C LEU A 17 -3.28 1.73 11.64
N LEU A 18 -3.53 2.29 10.45
CA LEU A 18 -3.53 3.74 10.22
C LEU A 18 -4.85 4.40 10.62
N PHE A 19 -5.97 3.75 10.33
CA PHE A 19 -7.30 4.37 10.42
C PHE A 19 -8.23 3.66 11.41
N GLY A 20 -7.81 2.53 11.99
CA GLY A 20 -8.68 1.67 12.81
C GLY A 20 -9.39 0.59 12.01
N SER A 21 -9.92 -0.43 12.70
CA SER A 21 -10.52 -1.61 12.06
C SER A 21 -11.82 -1.32 11.29
N GLU A 22 -12.58 -0.30 11.70
CA GLU A 22 -13.83 0.08 11.03
C GLU A 22 -13.57 1.02 9.85
N ASP A 23 -12.77 2.06 10.04
CA ASP A 23 -12.52 3.08 9.02
C ASP A 23 -11.44 2.66 8.01
N GLY A 24 -10.50 1.78 8.37
CA GLY A 24 -9.47 1.27 7.46
C GLY A 24 -10.05 0.77 6.14
N PRO A 25 -10.94 -0.23 6.15
CA PRO A 25 -11.57 -0.71 4.91
C PRO A 25 -12.36 0.37 4.17
N ARG A 26 -13.01 1.30 4.88
CA ARG A 26 -13.79 2.39 4.28
C ARG A 26 -12.89 3.36 3.51
N VAL A 27 -11.82 3.82 4.14
CA VAL A 27 -10.84 4.75 3.54
C VAL A 27 -10.12 4.06 2.37
N LEU A 28 -9.61 2.84 2.55
CA LEU A 28 -8.83 2.16 1.51
C LEU A 28 -9.65 1.83 0.25
N LYS A 29 -10.96 1.64 0.38
CA LYS A 29 -11.86 1.27 -0.74
C LYS A 29 -12.64 2.47 -1.29
N ALA A 30 -12.53 3.65 -0.68
CA ALA A 30 -13.22 4.85 -1.12
C ALA A 30 -12.95 5.15 -2.61
N VAL A 31 -14.02 5.49 -3.33
CA VAL A 31 -13.98 5.87 -4.74
C VAL A 31 -14.39 7.33 -4.83
N ARG A 32 -13.53 8.13 -5.45
CA ARG A 32 -13.76 9.56 -5.70
C ARG A 32 -14.84 9.76 -6.76
N ALA A 33 -15.42 10.96 -6.78
CA ALA A 33 -16.47 11.27 -7.74
C ALA A 33 -15.93 11.18 -9.19
N PRO A 34 -16.76 10.80 -10.18
CA PRO A 34 -16.35 10.81 -11.57
C PRO A 34 -15.82 12.20 -11.99
N GLY A 35 -14.65 12.24 -12.61
CA GLY A 35 -13.98 13.49 -13.01
C GLY A 35 -12.92 13.99 -12.02
N GLU A 36 -12.88 13.49 -10.79
CA GLU A 36 -11.82 13.79 -9.84
C GLU A 36 -10.55 12.96 -10.11
N PRO A 37 -9.35 13.52 -9.85
CA PRO A 37 -8.11 12.76 -9.94
C PRO A 37 -8.06 11.67 -8.85
N LEU A 38 -7.39 10.56 -9.14
CA LEU A 38 -7.20 9.45 -8.21
C LEU A 38 -6.52 9.89 -6.91
N VAL A 39 -5.49 10.72 -7.04
CA VAL A 39 -4.69 11.26 -5.94
C VAL A 39 -4.39 12.73 -6.21
N ASP A 40 -4.33 13.54 -5.14
CA ASP A 40 -3.97 14.95 -5.26
C ASP A 40 -2.45 15.16 -5.34
N ASP A 41 -1.69 14.34 -4.59
CA ASP A 41 -0.23 14.34 -4.60
C ASP A 41 0.34 13.02 -5.16
N TRP A 42 0.78 13.08 -6.41
CA TRP A 42 1.44 11.95 -7.09
C TRP A 42 2.82 11.60 -6.51
N SER A 43 3.51 12.57 -5.91
CA SER A 43 4.79 12.34 -5.24
C SER A 43 4.57 11.56 -3.94
N CYS A 44 3.51 11.88 -3.20
CA CYS A 44 3.07 11.07 -2.07
C CYS A 44 2.76 9.64 -2.50
N LEU A 45 1.97 9.44 -3.58
CA LEU A 45 1.60 8.10 -4.04
C LEU A 45 2.85 7.24 -4.31
N LYS A 46 3.82 7.78 -5.06
CA LYS A 46 5.08 7.07 -5.34
C LYS A 46 5.86 6.75 -4.06
N SER A 47 5.89 7.69 -3.12
CA SER A 47 6.61 7.53 -1.85
C SER A 47 5.97 6.47 -0.95
N ILE A 48 4.64 6.43 -0.86
CA ILE A 48 3.91 5.38 -0.13
C ILE A 48 4.14 4.02 -0.77
N VAL A 49 4.07 3.91 -2.11
CA VAL A 49 4.32 2.64 -2.82
C VAL A 49 5.73 2.11 -2.56
N ARG A 50 6.76 2.97 -2.70
CA ARG A 50 8.15 2.59 -2.38
C ARG A 50 8.32 2.17 -0.93
N THR A 51 7.68 2.89 -0.01
CA THR A 51 7.74 2.59 1.43
C THR A 51 7.11 1.24 1.76
N PHE A 52 5.95 0.95 1.16
CA PHE A 52 5.32 -0.35 1.25
C PHE A 52 6.25 -1.45 0.72
N GLU A 53 6.76 -1.29 -0.51
CA GLU A 53 7.58 -2.33 -1.15
C GLU A 53 8.91 -2.57 -0.43
N ALA A 54 9.49 -1.53 0.20
CA ALA A 54 10.71 -1.65 1.00
C ALA A 54 10.52 -2.51 2.27
N ARG A 55 9.28 -2.64 2.76
CA ARG A 55 8.96 -3.43 3.96
C ARG A 55 8.28 -4.76 3.64
N CYS A 56 7.38 -4.75 2.66
CA CYS A 56 6.47 -5.85 2.35
C CYS A 56 6.87 -6.62 1.08
N GLY A 57 7.85 -6.15 0.32
CA GLY A 57 8.25 -6.71 -0.96
C GLY A 57 7.49 -6.11 -2.14
N SER A 58 7.92 -6.47 -3.35
CA SER A 58 7.33 -5.91 -4.58
C SER A 58 5.82 -6.19 -4.66
N LEU A 59 5.08 -5.25 -5.26
CA LEU A 59 3.67 -5.42 -5.60
C LEU A 59 3.47 -6.37 -6.79
N ALA A 60 4.49 -6.52 -7.64
CA ALA A 60 4.36 -7.10 -8.97
C ALA A 60 3.18 -6.50 -9.76
N GLN A 61 2.78 -7.14 -10.86
CA GLN A 61 1.61 -6.68 -11.64
C GLN A 61 0.30 -6.83 -10.85
N TYR A 62 0.21 -7.82 -9.97
CA TYR A 62 -1.01 -8.08 -9.21
C TYR A 62 -1.33 -6.95 -8.22
N GLY A 63 -0.33 -6.53 -7.43
CA GLY A 63 -0.50 -5.55 -6.36
C GLY A 63 -0.86 -4.16 -6.84
N MET A 64 -0.72 -3.87 -8.14
CA MET A 64 -1.20 -2.61 -8.74
C MET A 64 -2.71 -2.40 -8.57
N LYS A 65 -3.49 -3.44 -8.26
CA LYS A 65 -4.90 -3.30 -7.84
C LYS A 65 -5.09 -2.39 -6.62
N HIS A 66 -4.06 -2.26 -5.77
CA HIS A 66 -4.08 -1.49 -4.52
C HIS A 66 -3.64 -0.05 -4.68
N MET A 67 -3.37 0.42 -5.91
CA MET A 67 -2.96 1.82 -6.14
C MET A 67 -3.99 2.83 -5.61
N ARG A 68 -5.29 2.52 -5.68
CA ARG A 68 -6.32 3.37 -5.09
C ARG A 68 -6.22 3.43 -3.57
N SER A 69 -5.91 2.32 -2.92
CA SER A 69 -5.72 2.26 -1.47
C SER A 69 -4.55 3.13 -1.03
N PHE A 70 -3.42 3.09 -1.74
CA PHE A 70 -2.29 3.98 -1.50
C PHE A 70 -2.60 5.45 -1.81
N ALA A 71 -3.36 5.72 -2.89
CA ALA A 71 -3.84 7.06 -3.20
C ALA A 71 -4.73 7.61 -2.08
N ASN A 72 -5.64 6.79 -1.53
CA ASN A 72 -6.52 7.20 -0.44
C ASN A 72 -5.74 7.49 0.85
N MET A 73 -4.63 6.79 1.11
CA MET A 73 -3.73 7.16 2.22
C MET A 73 -3.16 8.57 2.02
N CYS A 74 -2.67 8.89 0.82
CA CYS A 74 -2.20 10.24 0.50
C CYS A 74 -3.29 11.30 0.63
N ASN A 75 -4.49 11.02 0.09
CA ASN A 75 -5.64 11.92 0.16
C ASN A 75 -6.13 12.13 1.59
N ALA A 76 -5.86 11.18 2.51
CA ALA A 76 -6.13 11.30 3.94
C ALA A 76 -4.98 12.00 4.71
N GLY A 77 -3.96 12.51 4.03
CA GLY A 77 -2.83 13.22 4.64
C GLY A 77 -1.81 12.31 5.33
N ILE A 78 -1.80 11.00 5.04
CA ILE A 78 -0.83 10.08 5.61
C ILE A 78 0.55 10.29 4.98
N LEU A 79 1.55 10.48 5.85
CA LEU A 79 2.94 10.60 5.44
C LEU A 79 3.61 9.22 5.27
N PRO A 80 4.58 9.08 4.35
CA PRO A 80 5.31 7.83 4.15
C PRO A 80 5.94 7.27 5.44
N GLU A 81 6.37 8.12 6.36
CA GLU A 81 6.96 7.71 7.64
C GLU A 81 5.97 6.93 8.51
N ALA A 82 4.69 7.33 8.49
CA ALA A 82 3.64 6.61 9.19
C ALA A 82 3.41 5.23 8.55
N VAL A 83 3.35 5.18 7.21
CA VAL A 83 3.26 3.92 6.46
C VAL A 83 4.43 2.99 6.77
N SER A 84 5.66 3.52 6.82
CA SER A 84 6.86 2.73 7.14
C SER A 84 6.78 2.05 8.50
N LYS A 85 6.28 2.77 9.52
CA LYS A 85 6.12 2.26 10.89
C LYS A 85 5.10 1.13 10.96
N VAL A 86 3.94 1.29 10.32
CA VAL A 86 2.89 0.26 10.34
C VAL A 86 3.20 -0.89 9.38
N ALA A 87 3.90 -0.64 8.27
CA ALA A 87 4.33 -1.69 7.35
C ALA A 87 5.39 -2.60 7.99
N ALA A 88 6.26 -2.07 8.86
CA ALA A 88 7.17 -2.88 9.65
C ALA A 88 6.45 -3.80 10.67
N GLN A 89 5.22 -3.44 11.09
CA GLN A 89 4.39 -4.28 11.94
C GLN A 89 3.60 -5.30 11.10
N ALA A 90 3.09 -4.88 9.95
CA ALA A 90 2.30 -5.73 9.06
C ALA A 90 3.13 -6.79 8.33
N CYS A 91 4.39 -6.46 8.02
CA CYS A 91 5.30 -7.30 7.25
C CYS A 91 6.55 -7.57 8.08
N SER A 92 6.58 -8.69 8.80
CA SER A 92 7.72 -9.09 9.63
C SER A 92 8.97 -9.40 8.81
N SER A 93 8.79 -9.90 7.58
CA SER A 93 9.85 -10.08 6.60
C SER A 93 9.27 -10.01 5.18
N ILE A 94 10.13 -9.70 4.20
CA ILE A 94 9.77 -9.81 2.79
C ILE A 94 9.64 -11.30 2.45
N PRO A 95 8.50 -11.75 1.91
CA PRO A 95 8.31 -13.15 1.59
C PRO A 95 9.33 -13.67 0.57
N SER A 96 9.93 -14.83 0.85
CA SER A 96 10.88 -15.51 -0.03
C SER A 96 10.17 -16.17 -1.23
N ASN A 97 9.66 -15.36 -2.15
CA ASN A 97 9.11 -15.82 -3.42
C ASN A 97 9.51 -14.87 -4.57
N PRO A 98 9.51 -15.34 -5.83
CA PRO A 98 9.97 -14.54 -6.96
C PRO A 98 9.19 -13.23 -7.19
N TRP A 99 7.91 -13.19 -6.80
CA TRP A 99 7.02 -12.05 -7.05
C TRP A 99 7.18 -10.94 -6.01
N SER A 100 7.68 -11.26 -4.81
CA SER A 100 7.96 -10.30 -3.75
C SER A 100 9.38 -9.71 -3.84
N SER A 101 10.20 -10.17 -4.78
CA SER A 101 11.58 -9.69 -4.95
C SER A 101 11.63 -8.23 -5.39
N ILE A 102 12.49 -7.45 -4.73
CA ILE A 102 12.76 -6.03 -5.04
C ILE A 102 14.04 -5.84 -5.86
N HIS A 103 14.71 -6.92 -6.30
CA HIS A 103 15.98 -6.83 -7.04
C HIS A 103 15.82 -6.11 -8.39
N LYS A 104 14.62 -6.12 -8.98
CA LYS A 104 14.32 -5.40 -10.24
C LYS A 104 13.91 -3.94 -10.01
N GLY A 105 14.06 -3.43 -8.79
CA GLY A 105 13.63 -2.10 -8.39
C GLY A 105 12.21 -2.07 -7.84
N PHE A 106 11.73 -0.85 -7.61
CA PHE A 106 10.40 -0.55 -7.10
C PHE A 106 9.42 -0.30 -8.25
N SER A 107 8.13 -0.48 -7.99
CA SER A 107 7.03 -0.24 -8.93
C SER A 107 6.80 1.25 -9.22
N ALA A 108 7.34 2.14 -8.39
CA ALA A 108 7.18 3.59 -8.47
C ALA A 108 8.52 4.33 -8.51
#